data_AF-A0A098G745-F1
#
_entry.id   AF-A0A098G745-F1
#
_cell.length_a   1.000
_cell.length_b   1.000
_cell.length_c   1.000
_cell.angle_alpha   90.00
_cell.angle_beta   90.00
_cell.angle_gamma   90.00
#
_symmetry.space_group_name_H-M   'P 1'
#
loop_
_entity.id
_entity.type
_entity.pdbx_description
1 polymer ?
#
loop_
_entity_poly.entity_id
_entity_poly.type
_entity_poly.pdbx_seq_one_letter_code
_entity_poly.pdbx_strand_id
1 'polypeptide(L)'
;MITPLRIGDTIGLITPSSPMMPGRLESGISYLQQKGFKVKVGKHVHDSQRFMAGDDENRAQDIMDFFLDQEVKAIMATGGGYGSQRILPFLDYDVIRANPKILTGFSDTTALQSGLLKKSRHYFLHWFCIW
;
A
#
# COMPACT_ATOMS: atom_id res chain seq x y z
N MET A 1 3.20 -9.43 16.11
CA MET A 1 3.57 -8.09 16.61
C MET A 1 4.25 -7.35 15.47
N ILE A 2 3.84 -6.14 15.14
CA ILE A 2 4.46 -5.36 14.05
C ILE A 2 5.82 -4.87 14.54
N THR A 3 6.89 -5.13 13.78
CA THR A 3 8.25 -4.70 14.11
C THR A 3 8.63 -3.44 13.33
N PRO A 4 9.44 -2.53 13.91
CA PRO A 4 10.01 -1.41 13.16
C PRO A 4 10.83 -1.89 11.96
N LEU A 5 10.75 -1.14 10.85
CA LEU A 5 11.56 -1.40 9.65
C LEU A 5 13.05 -1.22 9.95
N ARG A 6 13.86 -2.05 9.31
CA ARG A 6 15.32 -1.98 9.29
C ARG A 6 15.82 -1.77 7.87
N ILE A 7 17.01 -1.16 7.75
CA ILE A 7 17.70 -1.07 6.47
C ILE A 7 17.89 -2.49 5.92
N GLY A 8 17.59 -2.68 4.62
CA GLY A 8 17.57 -3.97 3.95
C GLY A 8 16.20 -4.65 3.87
N ASP A 9 15.21 -4.19 4.65
CA ASP A 9 13.83 -4.69 4.58
C ASP A 9 13.17 -4.32 3.25
N THR A 10 12.17 -5.12 2.86
CA THR A 10 11.40 -4.92 1.63
C THR A 10 10.13 -4.12 1.88
N ILE A 11 9.92 -3.08 1.08
CA ILE A 11 8.72 -2.26 1.03
C ILE A 11 7.95 -2.60 -0.25
N GLY A 12 6.68 -2.98 -0.11
CA GLY A 12 5.74 -3.15 -1.21
C GLY A 12 5.02 -1.85 -1.54
N LEU A 13 5.04 -1.41 -2.79
CA LEU A 13 4.38 -0.19 -3.25
C LEU A 13 3.06 -0.52 -3.93
N ILE A 14 1.97 0.15 -3.53
CA ILE A 14 0.62 -0.01 -4.07
C ILE A 14 0.01 1.34 -4.45
N THR A 15 -0.89 1.38 -5.43
CA THR A 15 -1.66 2.59 -5.79
C THR A 15 -3.15 2.38 -5.48
N PRO A 16 -3.60 2.53 -4.22
CA PRO A 16 -4.96 2.17 -3.83
C PRO A 16 -6.00 3.25 -4.16
N SER A 17 -5.61 4.41 -4.68
CA SER A 17 -6.49 5.56 -4.88
C SER A 17 -6.48 6.01 -6.35
N SER A 18 -6.02 7.22 -6.63
CA SER A 18 -5.91 7.76 -7.99
C SER A 18 -4.58 7.34 -8.65
N PRO A 19 -4.52 7.29 -10.00
CA PRO A 19 -3.29 6.96 -10.70
C PRO A 19 -2.18 7.95 -10.38
N MET A 20 -0.95 7.45 -10.39
CA MET A 20 0.21 8.31 -10.24
C MET A 20 0.48 9.14 -11.49
N MET A 21 1.02 10.34 -11.28
CA MET A 21 1.67 11.08 -12.37
C MET A 21 2.90 10.29 -12.86
N PRO A 22 3.16 10.26 -14.18
CA PRO A 22 4.36 9.63 -14.73
C PRO A 22 5.64 10.14 -14.06
N GLY A 23 6.59 9.23 -13.79
CA GLY A 23 7.90 9.57 -13.22
C GLY A 23 7.96 9.71 -11.70
N ARG A 24 6.82 9.89 -11.01
CA ARG A 24 6.81 9.96 -9.54
C ARG A 24 7.08 8.60 -8.88
N LEU A 25 6.58 7.51 -9.47
CA LEU A 25 6.80 6.18 -8.90
C LEU A 25 8.29 5.82 -8.94
N GLU A 26 8.92 6.02 -10.08
CA GLU A 26 10.33 5.73 -10.32
C GLU A 26 11.23 6.56 -9.40
N SER A 27 10.85 7.82 -9.17
CA SER A 27 11.51 8.71 -8.22
C SER A 27 11.40 8.18 -6.78
N GLY A 28 10.22 7.70 -6.38
CA GLY A 28 10.01 7.12 -5.06
C GLY A 28 10.73 5.79 -4.85
N ILE A 29 10.73 4.92 -5.86
CA ILE A 29 11.50 3.67 -5.86
C ILE A 29 13.00 3.99 -5.67
N SER A 30 13.52 4.92 -6.47
CA SER A 30 14.92 5.34 -6.40
C SER A 30 15.29 5.89 -5.03
N TYR A 31 14.41 6.69 -4.42
CA TYR A 31 14.61 7.22 -3.08
C TYR A 31 14.70 6.12 -2.02
N LEU A 32 13.75 5.15 -2.02
CA LEU A 32 13.76 4.05 -1.04
C LEU A 32 15.00 3.19 -1.17
N GLN A 33 15.40 2.88 -2.40
CA GLN A 33 16.61 2.11 -2.68
C GLN A 33 17.87 2.84 -2.19
N GLN A 34 17.96 4.16 -2.38
CA GLN A 34 19.06 4.97 -1.84
C GLN A 34 19.09 5.01 -0.30
N LYS A 35 17.94 4.87 0.36
CA LYS A 35 17.85 4.71 1.81
C LYS A 35 18.15 3.28 2.29
N GLY A 36 18.48 2.37 1.37
CA GLY A 36 18.90 1.00 1.63
C GLY A 36 17.75 0.01 1.82
N PHE A 37 16.54 0.34 1.36
CA PHE A 37 15.42 -0.60 1.33
C PHE A 37 15.35 -1.36 0.00
N LYS A 38 14.81 -2.58 0.05
CA LYS A 38 14.36 -3.27 -1.16
C LYS A 38 12.95 -2.83 -1.50
N VAL A 39 12.61 -2.81 -2.79
CA VAL A 39 11.29 -2.37 -3.25
C VAL A 39 10.66 -3.45 -4.12
N LYS A 40 9.40 -3.79 -3.83
CA LYS A 40 8.52 -4.55 -4.72
C LYS A 40 7.38 -3.64 -5.17
N VAL A 41 7.00 -3.73 -6.44
CA VAL A 41 5.91 -2.93 -7.02
C VAL A 41 4.73 -3.86 -7.26
N GLY A 42 3.53 -3.44 -6.83
CA GLY A 42 2.30 -4.18 -7.11
C GLY A 42 2.06 -4.31 -8.61
N LYS A 43 1.36 -5.37 -9.00
CA LYS A 43 1.13 -5.71 -10.42
C LYS A 43 0.30 -4.62 -11.12
N HIS A 44 -0.56 -3.95 -10.37
CA HIS A 44 -1.54 -2.99 -10.87
C HIS A 44 -1.21 -1.53 -10.52
N VAL A 45 0.01 -1.25 -10.03
CA VAL A 45 0.43 0.10 -9.60
C VAL A 45 0.34 1.14 -10.72
N HIS A 46 0.50 0.71 -11.98
CA HIS A 46 0.44 1.56 -13.17
C HIS A 46 -0.94 1.56 -13.85
N ASP A 47 -1.90 0.77 -13.37
CA ASP A 47 -3.23 0.72 -13.95
C ASP A 47 -3.90 2.10 -13.82
N SER A 48 -4.69 2.46 -14.82
CA SER A 48 -5.38 3.75 -14.85
C SER A 48 -6.71 3.63 -15.58
N GLN A 49 -7.78 4.03 -14.90
CA GLN A 49 -9.13 4.07 -15.41
C GLN A 49 -9.81 5.36 -14.96
N ARG A 50 -9.86 6.34 -15.87
CA ARG A 50 -10.35 7.71 -15.59
C ARG A 50 -9.61 8.34 -14.39
N PHE A 51 -10.25 8.42 -13.23
CA PHE A 51 -9.71 9.05 -12.02
C PHE A 51 -9.21 8.03 -10.98
N MET A 52 -9.26 6.73 -11.31
CA MET A 52 -8.93 5.59 -10.44
C MET A 52 -7.71 4.83 -10.97
N ALA A 53 -6.88 4.31 -10.06
CA ALA A 53 -5.73 3.47 -10.39
C ALA A 53 -6.12 2.02 -10.75
N GLY A 54 -6.96 1.88 -11.79
CA GLY A 54 -7.56 0.61 -12.17
C GLY A 54 -8.84 0.27 -11.40
N ASP A 55 -9.31 -0.96 -11.59
CA ASP A 55 -10.52 -1.48 -10.95
C ASP A 55 -10.31 -1.81 -9.47
N ASP A 56 -11.40 -2.03 -8.74
CA ASP A 56 -11.38 -2.20 -7.28
C ASP A 56 -10.69 -3.51 -6.89
N GLU A 57 -10.94 -4.59 -7.65
CA GLU A 57 -10.36 -5.92 -7.48
C GLU A 57 -8.85 -5.93 -7.71
N ASN A 58 -8.36 -5.25 -8.75
CA ASN A 58 -6.93 -5.17 -9.06
C ASN A 58 -6.15 -4.47 -7.95
N ARG A 59 -6.68 -3.34 -7.46
CA ARG A 59 -6.08 -2.60 -6.34
C ARG A 59 -6.16 -3.40 -5.03
N ALA A 60 -7.22 -4.19 -4.83
CA ALA A 60 -7.31 -5.15 -3.72
C ALA A 60 -6.25 -6.23 -3.82
N GLN A 61 -6.05 -6.79 -5.03
CA GLN A 61 -5.11 -7.87 -5.28
C GLN A 61 -3.68 -7.46 -4.91
N ASP A 62 -3.25 -6.26 -5.27
CA ASP A 62 -1.93 -5.74 -4.90
C ASP A 62 -1.73 -5.68 -3.37
N ILE A 63 -2.77 -5.27 -2.64
CA ILE A 63 -2.74 -5.27 -1.17
C ILE A 63 -2.63 -6.71 -0.64
N MET A 64 -3.48 -7.62 -1.12
CA MET A 64 -3.54 -9.00 -0.65
C MET A 64 -2.27 -9.79 -0.96
N ASP A 65 -1.72 -9.62 -2.16
CA ASP A 65 -0.44 -10.20 -2.59
C ASP A 65 0.67 -9.81 -1.62
N PHE A 66 0.74 -8.53 -1.26
CA PHE A 66 1.74 -8.08 -0.29
C PHE A 66 1.43 -8.45 1.14
N PHE A 67 0.17 -8.67 1.54
CA PHE A 67 -0.10 -9.25 2.85
C PHE A 67 0.40 -10.70 2.94
N LEU A 68 0.26 -11.49 1.88
CA LEU A 68 0.71 -12.88 1.81
C LEU A 68 2.24 -13.02 1.67
N ASP A 69 2.90 -12.05 1.03
CA ASP A 69 4.35 -12.06 0.84
C ASP A 69 5.11 -11.81 2.15
N GLN A 70 5.86 -12.82 2.62
CA GLN A 70 6.63 -12.77 3.86
C GLN A 70 7.90 -11.93 3.76
N GLU A 71 8.39 -11.65 2.55
CA GLU A 71 9.54 -10.76 2.33
C GLU A 71 9.16 -9.30 2.55
N VAL A 72 7.89 -8.94 2.30
CA VAL A 72 7.37 -7.57 2.45
C VAL A 72 7.11 -7.26 3.92
N LYS A 73 7.86 -6.30 4.47
CA LYS A 73 7.75 -5.85 5.88
C LYS A 73 6.85 -4.63 6.05
N ALA A 74 6.70 -3.84 4.99
CA ALA A 74 5.77 -2.72 4.94
C ALA A 74 5.11 -2.60 3.57
N ILE A 75 3.86 -2.18 3.56
CA ILE A 75 3.11 -1.78 2.37
C ILE A 75 2.96 -0.26 2.42
N MET A 76 3.29 0.42 1.33
CA MET A 76 3.25 1.86 1.23
C MET A 76 2.39 2.29 0.03
N ALA A 77 1.38 3.11 0.31
CA ALA A 77 0.62 3.76 -0.74
C ALA A 77 1.52 4.75 -1.49
N THR A 78 1.45 4.71 -2.81
CA THR A 78 2.24 5.58 -3.67
C THR A 78 1.68 6.98 -3.79
N GLY A 79 0.41 7.19 -3.42
CA GLY A 79 -0.26 8.48 -3.42
C GLY A 79 -1.64 8.42 -2.78
N GLY A 80 -2.24 9.60 -2.59
CA GLY A 80 -3.65 9.75 -2.21
C GLY A 80 -4.56 9.86 -3.44
N GLY A 81 -5.71 10.52 -3.29
CA GLY A 81 -6.63 10.75 -4.40
C GLY A 81 -8.06 10.48 -3.97
N TYR A 82 -8.73 9.54 -4.65
CA TYR A 82 -10.06 9.09 -4.27
C TYR A 82 -10.21 7.59 -4.47
N GLY A 83 -10.97 6.94 -3.58
CA GLY A 83 -11.58 5.64 -3.85
C GLY A 83 -10.87 4.44 -3.25
N SER A 84 -9.93 4.63 -2.31
CA SER A 84 -9.34 3.52 -1.55
C SER A 84 -10.35 2.81 -0.65
N GLN A 85 -11.40 3.51 -0.19
CA GLN A 85 -12.51 2.92 0.56
C GLN A 85 -13.27 1.85 -0.23
N ARG A 86 -13.27 1.96 -1.56
CA ARG A 86 -13.99 1.01 -2.44
C ARG A 86 -13.36 -0.38 -2.44
N ILE A 87 -12.09 -0.47 -2.06
CA ILE A 87 -11.34 -1.73 -2.01
C ILE A 87 -11.75 -2.58 -0.80
N LEU A 88 -12.29 -1.97 0.26
CA LEU A 88 -12.57 -2.66 1.53
C LEU A 88 -13.39 -3.95 1.39
N PRO A 89 -14.46 -4.04 0.58
CA PRO A 89 -15.23 -5.27 0.42
C PRO A 89 -14.46 -6.43 -0.24
N PHE A 90 -13.35 -6.16 -0.90
CA PHE A 90 -12.55 -7.14 -1.65
C PHE A 90 -11.37 -7.70 -0.85
N LEU A 91 -11.17 -7.23 0.39
CA LEU A 91 -10.05 -7.64 1.23
C LEU A 91 -10.42 -8.83 2.11
N ASP A 92 -9.52 -9.82 2.18
CA ASP A 92 -9.61 -10.91 3.15
C ASP A 92 -9.00 -10.48 4.48
N TYR A 93 -9.87 -10.16 5.44
CA TYR A 93 -9.45 -9.69 6.75
C TYR A 93 -8.83 -10.77 7.63
N ASP A 94 -9.08 -12.06 7.38
CA ASP A 94 -8.43 -13.15 8.10
C ASP A 94 -6.96 -13.27 7.69
N VAL A 95 -6.70 -13.18 6.37
CA VAL A 95 -5.33 -13.11 5.86
C VAL A 95 -4.57 -11.91 6.42
N ILE A 96 -5.21 -10.74 6.49
CA ILE A 96 -4.61 -9.51 7.04
C ILE A 96 -4.29 -9.66 8.52
N ARG A 97 -5.20 -10.25 9.31
CA ARG A 97 -4.97 -10.54 10.74
C ARG A 97 -3.82 -11.52 10.95
N ALA A 98 -3.72 -12.54 10.11
CA ALA A 98 -2.68 -13.56 10.19
C ALA A 98 -1.29 -13.02 9.80
N ASN A 99 -1.23 -11.96 8.98
CA ASN A 99 0.01 -11.41 8.43
C ASN A 99 0.23 -9.93 8.75
N PRO A 100 0.36 -9.55 10.04
CA PRO A 100 0.41 -8.16 10.41
C PRO A 100 1.71 -7.48 9.92
N LYS A 101 1.59 -6.48 9.05
CA LYS A 101 2.69 -5.63 8.54
C LYS A 101 2.36 -4.15 8.56
N ILE A 102 3.35 -3.28 8.48
CA ILE A 102 3.10 -1.83 8.41
C ILE A 102 2.32 -1.54 7.12
N LEU A 103 1.23 -0.78 7.20
CA LEU A 103 0.61 -0.13 6.04
C LEU A 103 0.64 1.39 6.26
N THR A 104 1.23 2.12 5.31
CA THR A 104 1.46 3.56 5.42
C THR A 104 0.97 4.32 4.20
N GLY A 105 0.50 5.55 4.44
CA GLY A 105 -0.04 6.47 3.45
C GLY A 105 -0.82 7.61 4.11
N PHE A 106 -1.24 8.58 3.31
CA PHE A 106 -1.92 9.80 3.75
C PHE A 106 -3.10 10.16 2.83
N SER A 107 -3.92 11.13 3.27
CA SER A 107 -5.10 11.64 2.56
C SER A 107 -6.15 10.54 2.34
N ASP A 108 -6.54 10.22 1.11
CA ASP A 108 -7.55 9.19 0.82
C ASP A 108 -7.24 7.83 1.46
N THR A 109 -5.95 7.46 1.55
CA THR A 109 -5.50 6.21 2.20
C THR A 109 -5.99 6.08 3.64
N THR A 110 -6.35 7.18 4.31
CA THR A 110 -6.97 7.20 5.65
C THR A 110 -8.24 6.36 5.70
N ALA A 111 -9.04 6.37 4.64
CA ALA A 111 -10.29 5.60 4.60
C ALA A 111 -10.01 4.10 4.60
N LEU A 112 -9.01 3.65 3.83
CA LEU A 112 -8.51 2.28 3.85
C LEU A 112 -7.95 1.90 5.24
N GLN A 113 -7.07 2.73 5.80
CA GLN A 113 -6.48 2.52 7.13
C GLN A 113 -7.56 2.39 8.21
N SER A 114 -8.57 3.27 8.18
CA SER A 114 -9.68 3.26 9.15
C SER A 114 -10.55 2.02 9.01
N GLY A 115 -10.86 1.61 7.77
CA GLY A 115 -11.65 0.41 7.50
C GLY A 115 -10.93 -0.85 7.99
N LEU A 116 -9.64 -0.96 7.73
CA LEU A 116 -8.83 -2.08 8.20
C LEU A 116 -8.69 -2.08 9.72
N LEU A 117 -8.46 -0.93 10.35
CA LEU A 117 -8.40 -0.84 11.82
C LEU A 117 -9.69 -1.39 12.44
N LYS A 118 -10.85 -1.01 11.88
CA LYS A 118 -12.16 -1.45 12.37
C LYS A 118 -12.39 -2.95 12.19
N LYS A 119 -11.93 -3.54 11.07
CA LYS A 119 -12.25 -4.91 10.66
C LYS A 119 -11.22 -5.96 11.09
N SER A 120 -9.94 -5.59 11.21
CA SER A 120 -8.85 -6.51 11.56
C SER A 120 -8.06 -6.12 12.81
N ARG A 121 -8.37 -4.98 13.46
CA ARG A 121 -7.55 -4.43 14.57
C ARG A 121 -6.08 -4.26 14.19
N HIS A 122 -5.84 -4.02 12.91
CA HIS A 122 -4.50 -3.87 12.37
C HIS A 122 -3.98 -2.46 12.67
N TYR A 123 -2.68 -2.33 12.93
CA TYR A 123 -2.07 -1.04 13.30
C TYR A 123 -1.36 -0.41 12.09
N PHE A 124 -1.49 0.91 11.98
CA PHE A 124 -1.05 1.69 10.81
C PHE A 124 -0.11 2.81 11.24
N LEU A 125 0.81 3.18 10.34
CA LEU A 125 1.51 4.45 10.42
C LEU A 125 0.78 5.45 9.51
N HIS A 126 0.20 6.47 10.11
CA HIS A 126 -0.39 7.58 9.37
C HIS A 126 0.75 8.57 9.06
N TRP A 127 1.20 8.59 7.81
CA TRP A 127 2.41 9.32 7.42
C TRP A 127 2.22 9.97 6.06
N PHE A 128 2.68 11.21 5.91
CA PHE A 128 2.66 11.99 4.68
C PHE A 128 3.48 11.32 3.56
N CYS A 129 2.86 10.84 2.49
CA CYS A 129 3.61 10.40 1.30
C CYS A 129 4.36 11.60 0.71
N ILE A 130 5.67 11.66 0.93
CA ILE A 130 6.57 12.67 0.37
C ILE A 130 7.26 12.04 -0.85
N TRP A 131 6.50 11.89 -1.93
CA TRP A 131 7.06 11.74 -3.28
C TRP A 131 6.73 12.99 -4.09
#